data_AF-A0A2V7FHE5-F1
#
_entry.id   AF-A0A2V7FHE5-F1
#
_cell.length_a   1.000
_cell.length_b   1.000
_cell.length_c   1.000
_cell.angle_alpha   90.00
_cell.angle_beta   90.00
_cell.angle_gamma   90.00
#
_symmetry.space_group_name_H-M   'P 1'
#
loop_
_entity.id
_entity.type
_entity.pdbx_description
1 polymer ?
#
loop_
_entity_poly.entity_id
_entity_poly.type
_entity_poly.pdbx_seq_one_letter_code
_entity_poly.pdbx_strand_id
1 'polypeptide(L)'
;MPTPSDAVRSAPGPPTALPATRPSRHQPRLQARQKTEVVVAATVAAILLLLLAFVLWPVLRVLATSLAGPAGLTLANYAEFFSSWRLLRILVNSLVVSTVSTVITVAVALVLAYSVTRTDIPGKRFVSLMSLLPLISPPFLVSLAFILLFGRNGVITQALHLDWSIYGFTGIVVSQVFTFLPQAYILLANVLGNIDVSLEEAAENLGAGPLTTLRRVTLSLARPGLASAALIVFILCMTDFGNPILIGGRYNVLATEIYAQVIGMSNFAAGTTMSIVLIVPCLVAYLVNAYWVGTKSYVTVSAGARTAVRPTPPALRRPLFVLAGGAALFIALIYALIPLGSVVRLWGSDWSLSLRHYAFASSAEGASPIWNSVKLAALSGVIGTVVALAAAYVVERKRPPGRRAIEALSLLPAALPGTVIGVGYILAFNVPPLLLTGTVWILVTSVVFWKFPVAVLAGINALKQIDPAIEEAAVSLGAGSVRTFARVVMPLLTGSAFSIFVYFFVNGMVTVSAVIFLIYPGFNLGSVAILNQVENGYPGVACALGTLILAIVIGSVLLLRALVGGDRVAVLKL
;
A
#
# COMPACT_ATOMS: atom_id res chain seq x y z
N MET A 1 -91.43 -6.22 0.18
CA MET A 1 -91.45 -6.90 1.51
C MET A 1 -92.55 -7.94 1.45
N PRO A 2 -92.35 -9.21 1.87
CA PRO A 2 -91.59 -9.65 3.05
C PRO A 2 -90.58 -10.80 2.85
N THR A 3 -89.76 -11.01 3.87
CA THR A 3 -88.83 -12.13 4.22
C THR A 3 -89.52 -13.10 5.21
N PRO A 4 -88.89 -14.12 5.84
CA PRO A 4 -87.84 -15.11 5.48
C PRO A 4 -88.19 -16.57 5.97
N SER A 5 -87.18 -17.47 6.03
CA SER A 5 -87.11 -18.81 6.69
C SER A 5 -87.78 -19.98 5.94
N ASP A 6 -87.35 -21.24 5.97
CA ASP A 6 -86.19 -22.00 6.45
C ASP A 6 -86.38 -23.43 5.90
N ALA A 7 -85.31 -24.18 5.54
CA ALA A 7 -85.17 -25.66 5.66
C ALA A 7 -84.14 -26.29 4.69
N VAL A 8 -82.87 -26.41 5.12
CA VAL A 8 -82.17 -27.68 5.44
C VAL A 8 -82.89 -28.97 4.94
N ARG A 9 -82.37 -29.95 4.19
CA ARG A 9 -81.04 -30.54 3.95
C ARG A 9 -81.16 -31.57 2.80
N SER A 10 -80.13 -31.72 1.97
CA SER A 10 -79.79 -33.01 1.32
C SER A 10 -78.28 -33.06 1.03
N ALA A 11 -77.62 -34.10 1.52
CA ALA A 11 -76.17 -34.29 1.46
C ALA A 11 -75.65 -34.60 0.04
N PRO A 12 -74.46 -34.12 -0.36
CA PRO A 12 -73.71 -34.68 -1.48
C PRO A 12 -72.69 -35.74 -1.01
N GLY A 13 -72.48 -36.75 -1.85
CA GLY A 13 -71.72 -37.99 -1.59
C GLY A 13 -70.20 -37.83 -1.42
N PRO A 14 -69.48 -38.97 -1.27
CA PRO A 14 -68.10 -38.99 -0.80
C PRO A 14 -67.13 -38.38 -1.84
N PRO A 15 -66.09 -37.65 -1.39
CA PRO A 15 -65.10 -37.07 -2.29
C PRO A 15 -64.27 -38.16 -2.98
N THR A 16 -64.19 -38.03 -4.30
CA THR A 16 -63.34 -38.79 -5.21
C THR A 16 -61.89 -38.79 -4.75
N ALA A 17 -61.26 -39.96 -4.71
CA ALA A 17 -59.86 -40.13 -4.36
C ALA A 17 -58.95 -39.32 -5.31
N LEU A 18 -58.23 -38.35 -4.76
CA LEU A 18 -57.15 -37.66 -5.45
C LEU A 18 -56.03 -38.67 -5.77
N PRO A 19 -55.43 -38.65 -6.96
CA PRO A 19 -54.32 -39.54 -7.30
C PRO A 19 -53.14 -39.25 -6.36
N ALA A 20 -52.53 -40.32 -5.84
CA ALA A 20 -51.36 -40.26 -4.97
C ALA A 20 -50.31 -39.29 -5.54
N THR A 21 -50.03 -38.22 -4.81
CA THR A 21 -48.96 -37.28 -5.11
C THR A 21 -47.66 -38.06 -5.26
N ARG A 22 -47.10 -38.08 -6.48
CA ARG A 22 -45.74 -38.58 -6.73
C ARG A 22 -44.80 -38.00 -5.66
N PRO A 23 -43.87 -38.79 -5.08
CA PRO A 23 -42.95 -38.28 -4.08
C PRO A 23 -42.22 -37.07 -4.68
N SER A 24 -42.36 -35.94 -4.00
CA SER A 24 -41.87 -34.64 -4.42
C SER A 24 -40.38 -34.72 -4.79
N ARG A 25 -40.03 -34.29 -6.00
CA ARG A 25 -38.66 -34.00 -6.48
C ARG A 25 -37.98 -32.85 -5.69
N HIS A 26 -38.33 -32.61 -4.42
CA HIS A 26 -37.87 -31.50 -3.59
C HIS A 26 -36.68 -31.81 -2.67
N GLN A 27 -36.29 -33.08 -2.50
CA GLN A 27 -35.07 -33.44 -1.77
C GLN A 27 -33.75 -32.86 -2.31
N PRO A 28 -33.50 -32.71 -3.64
CA PRO A 28 -32.22 -32.16 -4.12
C PRO A 28 -32.04 -30.66 -3.82
N ARG A 29 -33.12 -29.92 -3.51
CA ARG A 29 -33.05 -28.47 -3.24
C ARG A 29 -32.54 -28.15 -1.83
N LEU A 30 -32.90 -28.95 -0.82
CA LEU A 30 -32.46 -28.75 0.57
C LEU A 30 -30.99 -29.15 0.77
N GLN A 31 -30.55 -30.25 0.14
CA GLN A 31 -29.15 -30.69 0.19
C GLN A 31 -28.20 -29.70 -0.52
N ALA A 32 -28.63 -29.06 -1.61
CA ALA A 32 -27.85 -28.04 -2.30
C ALA A 32 -27.71 -26.74 -1.48
N ARG A 33 -28.74 -26.37 -0.70
CA ARG A 33 -28.72 -25.23 0.23
C ARG A 33 -27.75 -25.45 1.39
N GLN A 34 -27.82 -26.63 2.05
CA GLN A 34 -26.89 -26.98 3.13
C GLN A 34 -25.43 -27.03 2.68
N LYS A 35 -25.11 -27.63 1.52
CA LYS A 35 -23.75 -27.66 0.98
C LYS A 35 -23.19 -26.25 0.69
N THR A 36 -24.06 -25.33 0.30
CA THR A 36 -23.67 -23.94 0.02
C THR A 36 -23.30 -23.17 1.30
N GLU A 37 -23.99 -23.41 2.41
CA GLU A 37 -23.69 -22.80 3.70
C GLU A 37 -22.38 -23.33 4.30
N VAL A 38 -22.10 -24.63 4.16
CA VAL A 38 -20.84 -25.24 4.60
C VAL A 38 -19.63 -24.66 3.88
N VAL A 39 -19.71 -24.45 2.56
CA VAL A 39 -18.59 -23.86 1.80
C VAL A 39 -18.34 -22.41 2.22
N VAL A 40 -19.40 -21.63 2.45
CA VAL A 40 -19.24 -20.26 2.94
C VAL A 40 -18.57 -20.25 4.31
N ALA A 41 -19.04 -21.07 5.25
CA ALA A 41 -18.45 -21.19 6.58
C ALA A 41 -16.98 -21.63 6.52
N ALA A 42 -16.64 -22.59 5.65
CA ALA A 42 -15.27 -23.03 5.42
C ALA A 42 -14.39 -21.89 4.87
N THR A 43 -14.89 -21.08 3.93
CA THR A 43 -14.15 -19.91 3.41
C THR A 43 -13.94 -18.86 4.50
N VAL A 44 -14.95 -18.57 5.33
CA VAL A 44 -14.79 -17.65 6.47
C VAL A 44 -13.73 -18.18 7.44
N ALA A 45 -13.80 -19.45 7.81
CA ALA A 45 -12.85 -20.09 8.71
C ALA A 45 -11.43 -20.06 8.12
N ALA A 46 -11.27 -20.39 6.83
CA ALA A 46 -9.97 -20.35 6.15
C ALA A 46 -9.35 -18.95 6.17
N ILE A 47 -10.12 -17.91 5.84
CA ILE A 47 -9.64 -16.52 5.85
C ILE A 47 -9.27 -16.09 7.27
N LEU A 48 -10.10 -16.41 8.25
CA LEU A 48 -9.80 -16.10 9.65
C LEU A 48 -8.52 -16.80 10.11
N LEU A 49 -8.35 -18.08 9.80
CA LEU A 49 -7.15 -18.84 10.12
C LEU A 49 -5.90 -18.24 9.46
N LEU A 50 -6.00 -17.82 8.19
CA LEU A 50 -4.91 -17.16 7.49
C LEU A 50 -4.54 -15.82 8.15
N LEU A 51 -5.53 -14.99 8.51
CA LEU A 51 -5.28 -13.73 9.21
C LEU A 51 -4.69 -13.96 10.62
N LEU A 52 -5.17 -14.95 11.36
CA LEU A 52 -4.61 -15.30 12.66
C LEU A 52 -3.17 -15.79 12.52
N ALA A 53 -2.88 -16.66 11.56
CA ALA A 53 -1.56 -17.27 11.37
C ALA A 53 -0.52 -16.28 10.82
N PHE A 54 -0.88 -15.43 9.86
CA PHE A 54 0.09 -14.59 9.14
C PHE A 54 0.06 -13.11 9.52
N VAL A 55 -0.98 -12.64 10.20
CA VAL A 55 -1.05 -11.25 10.69
C VAL A 55 -0.89 -11.22 12.20
N LEU A 56 -1.77 -11.88 12.95
CA LEU A 56 -1.80 -11.76 14.40
C LEU A 56 -0.63 -12.49 15.07
N TRP A 57 -0.35 -13.73 14.66
CA TRP A 57 0.68 -14.56 15.28
C TRP A 57 2.10 -13.96 15.21
N PRO A 58 2.60 -13.44 14.07
CA PRO A 58 3.88 -12.75 14.02
C PRO A 58 3.98 -11.56 14.99
N VAL A 59 2.92 -10.76 15.10
CA VAL A 59 2.86 -9.62 16.03
C VAL A 59 2.91 -10.09 17.48
N LEU A 60 2.15 -11.15 17.81
CA LEU A 60 2.19 -11.74 19.14
C LEU A 60 3.56 -12.31 19.48
N ARG A 61 4.29 -12.87 18.50
CA ARG A 61 5.65 -13.37 18.69
C ARG A 61 6.67 -12.27 18.94
N VAL A 62 6.55 -11.13 18.25
CA VAL A 62 7.35 -9.94 18.55
C VAL A 62 7.09 -9.47 19.98
N LEU A 63 5.81 -9.35 20.36
CA LEU A 63 5.43 -8.90 21.71
C LEU A 63 5.86 -9.88 22.82
N ALA A 64 5.71 -11.18 22.59
CA ALA A 64 6.12 -12.19 23.56
C ALA A 64 7.64 -12.21 23.73
N THR A 65 8.39 -12.05 22.65
CA THR A 65 9.87 -12.04 22.67
C THR A 65 10.41 -10.75 23.28
N SER A 66 9.75 -9.60 23.08
CA SER A 66 10.19 -8.33 23.68
C SER A 66 10.04 -8.31 25.20
N LEU A 67 9.04 -9.05 25.71
CA LEU A 67 8.79 -9.24 27.14
C LEU A 67 9.52 -10.45 27.73
N ALA A 68 10.25 -11.24 26.93
CA ALA A 68 10.94 -12.42 27.42
C ALA A 68 12.25 -12.04 28.13
N GLY A 69 12.52 -12.71 29.25
CA GLY A 69 13.78 -12.61 29.99
C GLY A 69 14.23 -13.97 30.54
N PRO A 70 15.43 -14.05 31.13
CA PRO A 70 16.01 -15.31 31.60
C PRO A 70 15.16 -16.07 32.62
N ALA A 71 14.37 -15.36 33.43
CA ALA A 71 13.54 -15.93 34.50
C ALA A 71 12.02 -15.83 34.24
N GLY A 72 11.60 -15.46 33.02
CA GLY A 72 10.18 -15.28 32.65
C GLY A 72 9.91 -13.91 32.02
N LEU A 73 8.67 -13.42 32.17
CA LEU A 73 8.28 -12.11 31.63
C LEU A 73 9.00 -10.99 32.37
N THR A 74 9.64 -10.08 31.64
CA THR A 74 10.40 -8.96 32.18
C THR A 74 10.21 -7.68 31.35
N LEU A 75 10.35 -6.54 32.01
CA LEU A 75 10.43 -5.23 31.37
C LEU A 75 11.87 -4.69 31.32
N ALA A 76 12.87 -5.50 31.67
CA ALA A 76 14.28 -5.11 31.70
C ALA A 76 14.77 -4.56 30.35
N ASN A 77 14.36 -5.17 29.22
CA ASN A 77 14.73 -4.70 27.89
C ASN A 77 14.21 -3.28 27.61
N TYR A 78 13.01 -2.95 28.10
CA TYR A 78 12.44 -1.61 27.98
C TYR A 78 13.15 -0.63 28.92
N ALA A 79 13.45 -1.06 30.15
CA ALA A 79 14.23 -0.25 31.09
C ALA A 79 15.61 0.10 30.53
N GLU A 80 16.31 -0.86 29.91
CA GLU A 80 17.57 -0.64 29.20
C GLU A 80 17.40 0.33 28.03
N PHE A 81 16.35 0.15 27.22
CA PHE A 81 16.06 1.03 26.09
C PHE A 81 15.89 2.48 26.53
N PHE A 82 15.06 2.73 27.53
CA PHE A 82 14.77 4.08 28.01
C PHE A 82 15.87 4.66 28.92
N SER A 83 16.78 3.84 29.44
CA SER A 83 17.95 4.33 30.21
C SER A 83 19.14 4.68 29.31
N SER A 84 19.21 4.10 28.10
CA SER A 84 20.31 4.32 27.17
C SER A 84 20.12 5.59 26.34
N TRP A 85 20.99 6.58 26.54
CA TRP A 85 21.01 7.82 25.74
C TRP A 85 21.12 7.53 24.23
N ARG A 86 21.90 6.51 23.84
CA ARG A 86 22.06 6.12 22.44
C ARG A 86 20.73 5.67 21.83
N LEU A 87 19.97 4.84 22.54
CA LEU A 87 18.71 4.28 22.03
C LEU A 87 17.60 5.33 22.02
N LEU A 88 17.53 6.19 23.04
CA LEU A 88 16.65 7.35 23.04
C LEU A 88 16.94 8.30 21.87
N ARG A 89 18.22 8.54 21.56
CA ARG A 89 18.60 9.36 20.40
C ARG A 89 18.11 8.75 19.08
N ILE A 90 18.14 7.42 18.92
CA ILE A 90 17.62 6.74 17.72
C ILE A 90 16.10 6.89 17.61
N LEU A 91 15.37 6.80 18.73
CA LEU A 91 13.93 7.09 18.77
C LEU A 91 13.65 8.54 18.37
N VAL A 92 14.34 9.51 18.96
CA VAL A 92 14.18 10.94 18.63
C VAL A 92 14.53 11.19 17.17
N ASN A 93 15.62 10.62 16.67
CA ASN A 93 16.02 10.73 15.26
C ASN A 93 14.90 10.26 14.33
N SER A 94 14.27 9.12 14.65
CA SER A 94 13.17 8.56 13.86
C SER A 94 11.95 9.48 13.86
N LEU A 95 11.59 10.02 15.03
CA LEU A 95 10.46 10.95 15.17
C LEU A 95 10.72 12.26 14.41
N VAL A 96 11.90 12.87 14.61
CA VAL A 96 12.26 14.14 13.98
C VAL A 96 12.32 14.01 12.45
N VAL A 97 13.00 12.99 11.93
CA VAL A 97 13.01 12.71 10.48
C VAL A 97 11.60 12.51 9.97
N SER A 98 10.80 11.66 10.61
CA SER A 98 9.46 11.35 10.11
C SER A 98 8.53 12.55 10.12
N THR A 99 8.57 13.37 11.17
CA THR A 99 7.77 14.60 11.26
C THR A 99 8.20 15.63 10.22
N VAL A 100 9.51 15.88 10.08
CA VAL A 100 10.02 16.87 9.11
C VAL A 100 9.75 16.43 7.68
N SER A 101 10.04 15.17 7.33
CA SER A 101 9.72 14.58 6.03
C SER A 101 8.23 14.69 5.74
N THR A 102 7.36 14.39 6.70
CA THR A 102 5.90 14.48 6.53
C THR A 102 5.45 15.89 6.20
N VAL A 103 5.88 16.88 6.97
CA VAL A 103 5.49 18.28 6.77
C VAL A 103 5.89 18.74 5.38
N ILE A 104 7.13 18.45 4.95
CA ILE A 104 7.62 18.84 3.63
C ILE A 104 6.88 18.09 2.52
N THR A 105 6.71 16.78 2.66
CA THR A 105 6.02 15.93 1.66
C THR A 105 4.59 16.42 1.44
N VAL A 106 3.84 16.66 2.52
CA VAL A 106 2.45 17.13 2.45
C VAL A 106 2.39 18.52 1.85
N ALA A 107 3.31 19.43 2.19
CA ALA A 107 3.36 20.75 1.60
C ALA A 107 3.62 20.71 0.08
N VAL A 108 4.61 19.93 -0.36
CA VAL A 108 4.92 19.74 -1.79
C VAL A 108 3.76 19.07 -2.52
N ALA A 109 3.22 17.99 -1.96
CA ALA A 109 2.08 17.28 -2.53
C ALA A 109 0.83 18.15 -2.61
N LEU A 110 0.58 19.02 -1.64
CA LEU A 110 -0.54 19.97 -1.66
C LEU A 110 -0.40 20.96 -2.82
N VAL A 111 0.80 21.51 -3.05
CA VAL A 111 1.07 22.40 -4.18
C VAL A 111 0.84 21.67 -5.50
N LEU A 112 1.36 20.44 -5.64
CA LEU A 112 1.19 19.64 -6.87
C LEU A 112 -0.27 19.26 -7.12
N ALA A 113 -0.95 18.74 -6.10
CA ALA A 113 -2.35 18.34 -6.17
C ALA A 113 -3.25 19.53 -6.49
N TYR A 114 -3.04 20.68 -5.84
CA TYR A 114 -3.79 21.91 -6.12
C TYR A 114 -3.54 22.39 -7.55
N SER A 115 -2.28 22.40 -8.01
CA SER A 115 -1.93 22.82 -9.36
C SER A 115 -2.63 21.94 -10.42
N VAL A 116 -2.65 20.62 -10.24
CA VAL A 116 -3.26 19.71 -11.21
C VAL A 116 -4.80 19.78 -11.18
N THR A 117 -5.40 19.78 -9.98
CA THR A 117 -6.86 19.63 -9.81
C THR A 117 -7.62 20.94 -9.87
N ARG A 118 -7.03 22.07 -9.44
CA ARG A 118 -7.75 23.35 -9.26
C ARG A 118 -7.36 24.46 -10.23
N THR A 119 -6.25 24.34 -10.94
CA THR A 119 -5.77 25.40 -11.85
C THR A 119 -5.75 24.94 -13.30
N ASP A 120 -5.49 25.81 -14.27
CA ASP A 120 -5.38 25.55 -15.71
C ASP A 120 -3.92 25.63 -16.21
N ILE A 121 -2.96 25.25 -15.37
CA ILE A 121 -1.54 25.19 -15.77
C ILE A 121 -1.36 24.22 -16.96
N PRO A 122 -0.48 24.54 -17.92
CA PRO A 122 -0.14 23.61 -18.98
C PRO A 122 0.65 22.41 -18.42
N GLY A 123 0.59 21.26 -19.09
CA GLY A 123 1.40 20.09 -18.73
C GLY A 123 0.92 19.29 -17.50
N LYS A 124 -0.33 19.45 -17.06
CA LYS A 124 -0.89 18.72 -15.90
C LYS A 124 -0.65 17.22 -15.91
N ARG A 125 -0.78 16.58 -17.08
CA ARG A 125 -0.54 15.14 -17.25
C ARG A 125 0.91 14.79 -16.91
N PHE A 126 1.87 15.59 -17.34
CA PHE A 126 3.28 15.39 -17.00
C PHE A 126 3.51 15.54 -15.48
N VAL A 127 2.96 16.60 -14.88
CA VAL A 127 3.06 16.81 -13.41
C VAL A 127 2.45 15.64 -12.64
N SER A 128 1.27 15.18 -13.04
CA SER A 128 0.59 14.04 -12.44
C SER A 128 1.41 12.76 -12.56
N LEU A 129 1.85 12.42 -13.77
CA LEU A 129 2.64 11.21 -14.04
C LEU A 129 3.97 11.21 -13.27
N MET A 130 4.69 12.33 -13.24
CA MET A 130 5.94 12.44 -12.49
C MET A 130 5.71 12.35 -10.99
N SER A 131 4.61 12.94 -10.46
CA SER A 131 4.25 12.82 -9.04
C SER A 131 3.95 11.38 -8.63
N LEU A 132 3.47 10.55 -9.57
CA LEU A 132 3.13 9.15 -9.35
C LEU A 132 4.31 8.19 -9.60
N LEU A 133 5.34 8.62 -10.32
CA LEU A 133 6.49 7.79 -10.72
C LEU A 133 7.20 7.08 -9.54
N PRO A 134 7.36 7.69 -8.35
CA PRO A 134 7.98 7.01 -7.23
C PRO A 134 7.19 5.83 -6.65
N LEU A 135 5.91 5.68 -7.01
CA LEU A 135 5.08 4.58 -6.54
C LEU A 135 5.53 3.21 -7.10
N ILE A 136 6.21 3.22 -8.25
CA ILE A 136 6.59 2.02 -9.00
C ILE A 136 8.07 1.65 -8.87
N SER A 137 8.80 2.32 -7.98
CA SER A 137 10.23 2.10 -7.77
C SER A 137 10.52 1.58 -6.36
N PRO A 138 11.61 0.81 -6.17
CA PRO A 138 12.13 0.52 -4.84
C PRO A 138 12.43 1.84 -4.09
N PRO A 139 11.99 2.01 -2.83
CA PRO A 139 12.11 3.26 -2.09
C PRO A 139 13.51 3.88 -2.11
N PHE A 140 14.56 3.07 -1.91
CA PHE A 140 15.92 3.55 -1.83
C PHE A 140 16.51 3.99 -3.19
N LEU A 141 15.88 3.70 -4.35
CA LEU A 141 16.38 4.18 -5.64
C LEU A 141 16.40 5.71 -5.70
N VAL A 142 15.46 6.34 -4.99
CA VAL A 142 15.46 7.79 -4.80
C VAL A 142 16.73 8.21 -4.05
N SER A 143 17.07 7.55 -2.95
CA SER A 143 18.33 7.79 -2.22
C SER A 143 19.57 7.57 -3.11
N LEU A 144 19.58 6.52 -3.93
CA LEU A 144 20.68 6.26 -4.87
C LEU A 144 20.81 7.41 -5.88
N ALA A 145 19.72 7.88 -6.47
CA ALA A 145 19.74 9.03 -7.36
C ALA A 145 20.23 10.32 -6.67
N PHE A 146 19.86 10.54 -5.41
CA PHE A 146 20.42 11.65 -4.61
C PHE A 146 21.93 11.48 -4.38
N ILE A 147 22.43 10.27 -4.13
CA ILE A 147 23.87 10.00 -4.04
C ILE A 147 24.57 10.28 -5.37
N LEU A 148 23.95 9.92 -6.51
CA LEU A 148 24.49 10.20 -7.84
C LEU A 148 24.51 11.70 -8.19
N LEU A 149 23.58 12.50 -7.65
CA LEU A 149 23.56 13.96 -7.86
C LEU A 149 24.46 14.71 -6.89
N PHE A 150 24.40 14.34 -5.61
CA PHE A 150 24.85 15.16 -4.50
C PHE A 150 25.84 14.45 -3.56
N GLY A 151 26.13 13.18 -3.81
CA GLY A 151 27.23 12.49 -3.14
C GLY A 151 28.58 13.14 -3.47
N ARG A 152 29.65 12.63 -2.86
CA ARG A 152 31.00 13.19 -3.04
C ARG A 152 31.44 13.25 -4.51
N ASN A 153 31.07 12.24 -5.31
CA ASN A 153 31.31 12.19 -6.76
C ASN A 153 30.04 12.52 -7.57
N GLY A 154 29.09 13.21 -6.95
CA GLY A 154 27.81 13.53 -7.57
C GLY A 154 27.93 14.61 -8.64
N VAL A 155 27.04 14.58 -9.64
CA VAL A 155 27.08 15.51 -10.78
C VAL A 155 27.05 16.97 -10.33
N ILE A 156 26.15 17.31 -9.40
CA ILE A 156 25.97 18.68 -8.94
C ILE A 156 27.07 19.07 -7.96
N THR A 157 27.44 18.17 -7.04
CA THR A 157 28.53 18.43 -6.08
C THR A 157 29.85 18.72 -6.79
N GLN A 158 30.18 17.97 -7.84
CA GLN A 158 31.39 18.18 -8.64
C GLN A 158 31.29 19.41 -9.54
N ALA A 159 30.15 19.63 -10.20
CA ALA A 159 29.97 20.80 -11.08
C ALA A 159 29.99 22.14 -10.35
N LEU A 160 29.53 22.18 -9.09
CA LEU A 160 29.47 23.38 -8.27
C LEU A 160 30.58 23.45 -7.20
N HIS A 161 31.49 22.48 -7.16
CA HIS A 161 32.56 22.36 -6.15
C HIS A 161 32.06 22.52 -4.70
N LEU A 162 30.93 21.90 -4.38
CA LEU A 162 30.29 22.03 -3.06
C LEU A 162 31.02 21.18 -2.02
N ASP A 163 31.48 21.79 -0.93
CA ASP A 163 32.00 21.07 0.24
C ASP A 163 30.86 20.74 1.22
N TRP A 164 30.09 19.70 0.88
CA TRP A 164 28.96 19.24 1.70
C TRP A 164 28.74 17.73 1.58
N SER A 165 27.95 17.18 2.49
CA SER A 165 27.55 15.77 2.50
C SER A 165 26.04 15.65 2.43
N ILE A 166 25.55 14.91 1.43
CA ILE A 166 24.15 14.48 1.36
C ILE A 166 23.81 13.45 2.44
N TYR A 167 24.80 12.72 2.96
CA TYR A 167 24.57 11.69 3.98
C TYR A 167 24.18 12.29 5.32
N GLY A 168 23.22 11.67 6.00
CA GLY A 168 22.71 12.12 7.30
C GLY A 168 21.23 12.51 7.25
N PHE A 169 20.83 13.34 8.21
CA PHE A 169 19.45 13.81 8.36
C PHE A 169 18.87 14.40 7.07
N THR A 170 19.63 15.27 6.41
CA THR A 170 19.20 15.97 5.18
C THR A 170 18.91 15.00 4.05
N GLY A 171 19.82 14.06 3.79
CA GLY A 171 19.65 13.01 2.77
C GLY A 171 18.43 12.15 3.00
N ILE A 172 18.20 11.74 4.26
CA ILE A 172 17.02 10.95 4.59
C ILE A 172 15.75 11.73 4.31
N VAL A 173 15.67 12.98 4.80
CA VAL A 173 14.48 13.82 4.63
C VAL A 173 14.15 14.05 3.15
N VAL A 174 15.13 14.48 2.33
CA VAL A 174 14.86 14.73 0.92
C VAL A 174 14.49 13.43 0.18
N SER A 175 15.14 12.32 0.49
CA SER A 175 14.82 11.04 -0.14
C SER A 175 13.41 10.56 0.22
N GLN A 176 13.02 10.68 1.48
CA GLN A 176 11.66 10.35 1.94
C GLN A 176 10.61 11.25 1.31
N VAL A 177 10.89 12.55 1.15
CA VAL A 177 9.97 13.49 0.51
C VAL A 177 9.57 13.03 -0.88
N PHE A 178 10.54 12.67 -1.72
CA PHE A 178 10.25 12.21 -3.08
C PHE A 178 9.74 10.76 -3.12
N THR A 179 10.15 9.91 -2.18
CA THR A 179 9.67 8.53 -2.08
C THR A 179 8.19 8.46 -1.72
N PHE A 180 7.74 9.30 -0.77
CA PHE A 180 6.38 9.26 -0.23
C PHE A 180 5.44 10.35 -0.78
N LEU A 181 5.95 11.16 -1.71
CA LEU A 181 5.16 12.11 -2.49
C LEU A 181 3.92 11.51 -3.17
N PRO A 182 3.99 10.35 -3.86
CA PRO A 182 2.82 9.84 -4.60
C PRO A 182 1.63 9.54 -3.69
N GLN A 183 1.88 8.99 -2.49
CA GLN A 183 0.83 8.66 -1.54
C GLN A 183 0.11 9.94 -1.05
N ALA A 184 0.89 10.97 -0.71
CA ALA A 184 0.35 12.27 -0.33
C ALA A 184 -0.42 12.94 -1.50
N TYR A 185 0.15 12.89 -2.71
CA TYR A 185 -0.44 13.47 -3.91
C TYR A 185 -1.78 12.83 -4.25
N ILE A 186 -1.89 11.49 -4.24
CA ILE A 186 -3.14 10.78 -4.52
C ILE A 186 -4.24 11.18 -3.54
N LEU A 187 -3.93 11.18 -2.23
CA LEU A 187 -4.88 11.54 -1.18
C LEU A 187 -5.37 12.98 -1.34
N LEU A 188 -4.44 13.92 -1.52
CA LEU A 188 -4.77 15.34 -1.63
C LEU A 188 -5.45 15.68 -2.96
N ALA A 189 -5.05 15.06 -4.07
CA ALA A 189 -5.71 15.24 -5.36
C ALA A 189 -7.14 14.68 -5.33
N ASN A 190 -7.39 13.59 -4.61
CA ASN A 190 -8.74 13.06 -4.44
C ASN A 190 -9.60 13.98 -3.57
N VAL A 191 -9.08 14.44 -2.42
CA VAL A 191 -9.78 15.38 -1.53
C VAL A 191 -10.09 16.69 -2.25
N LEU A 192 -9.07 17.28 -2.89
CA LEU A 192 -9.23 18.51 -3.64
C LEU A 192 -10.08 18.31 -4.90
N GLY A 193 -10.08 17.16 -5.55
CA GLY A 193 -10.94 16.90 -6.72
C GLY A 193 -12.42 16.81 -6.38
N ASN A 194 -12.76 16.43 -5.13
CA ASN A 194 -14.14 16.20 -4.69
C ASN A 194 -14.84 17.42 -4.06
N ILE A 195 -14.11 18.50 -3.77
CA ILE A 195 -14.73 19.74 -3.25
C ILE A 195 -15.55 20.41 -4.38
N ASP A 196 -16.78 20.84 -4.11
CA ASP A 196 -17.58 21.53 -5.13
C ASP A 196 -17.00 22.92 -5.44
N VAL A 197 -16.77 23.20 -6.72
CA VAL A 197 -16.28 24.49 -7.22
C VAL A 197 -17.29 25.61 -6.91
N SER A 198 -18.59 25.32 -6.79
CA SER A 198 -19.62 26.32 -6.46
C SER A 198 -19.36 27.08 -5.16
N LEU A 199 -18.72 26.44 -4.16
CA LEU A 199 -18.35 27.07 -2.89
C LEU A 199 -17.25 28.13 -3.05
N GLU A 200 -16.32 27.90 -3.97
CA GLU A 200 -15.28 28.87 -4.31
C GLU A 200 -15.87 30.05 -5.11
N GLU A 201 -16.93 29.79 -5.89
CA GLU A 201 -17.67 30.79 -6.69
C GLU A 201 -18.47 31.73 -5.78
N ALA A 202 -19.15 31.16 -4.79
CA ALA A 202 -19.87 31.92 -3.77
C ALA A 202 -18.92 32.83 -2.98
N ALA A 203 -17.73 32.34 -2.63
CA ALA A 203 -16.73 33.15 -1.93
C ALA A 203 -16.21 34.31 -2.78
N GLU A 204 -15.92 34.08 -4.06
CA GLU A 204 -15.50 35.13 -5.00
C GLU A 204 -16.62 36.17 -5.22
N ASN A 205 -17.87 35.73 -5.35
CA ASN A 205 -19.04 36.63 -5.45
C ASN A 205 -19.23 37.50 -4.20
N LEU A 206 -18.81 37.02 -3.02
CA LEU A 206 -18.77 37.77 -1.76
C LEU A 206 -17.52 38.67 -1.63
N GLY A 207 -16.69 38.78 -2.68
CA GLY A 207 -15.49 39.62 -2.72
C GLY A 207 -14.23 38.98 -2.16
N ALA A 208 -14.22 37.65 -1.92
CA ALA A 208 -13.00 36.97 -1.47
C ALA A 208 -11.99 36.85 -2.62
N GLY A 209 -10.77 37.35 -2.41
CA GLY A 209 -9.65 37.14 -3.34
C GLY A 209 -9.11 35.69 -3.32
N PRO A 210 -8.25 35.30 -4.28
CA PRO A 210 -7.81 33.91 -4.48
C PRO A 210 -7.16 33.26 -3.26
N LEU A 211 -6.33 34.01 -2.51
CA LEU A 211 -5.68 33.49 -1.30
C LEU A 211 -6.68 33.29 -0.15
N THR A 212 -7.69 34.16 -0.06
CA THR A 212 -8.75 34.06 0.94
C THR A 212 -9.63 32.85 0.65
N THR A 213 -10.02 32.66 -0.63
CA THR A 213 -10.77 31.48 -1.08
C THR A 213 -10.00 30.19 -0.82
N LEU A 214 -8.72 30.14 -1.21
CA LEU A 214 -7.85 29.00 -0.92
C LEU A 214 -7.79 28.69 0.58
N ARG A 215 -7.47 29.68 1.43
CA ARG A 215 -7.24 29.45 2.86
C ARG A 215 -8.51 29.15 3.65
N ARG A 216 -9.59 29.89 3.38
CA ARG A 216 -10.82 29.86 4.20
C ARG A 216 -11.88 28.89 3.66
N VAL A 217 -11.87 28.58 2.36
CA VAL A 217 -12.83 27.66 1.74
C VAL A 217 -12.13 26.34 1.43
N THR A 218 -11.25 26.33 0.42
CA THR A 218 -10.67 25.09 -0.12
C THR A 218 -9.86 24.33 0.93
N LEU A 219 -8.88 24.98 1.58
CA LEU A 219 -8.06 24.34 2.60
C LEU A 219 -8.86 24.02 3.86
N SER A 220 -9.85 24.83 4.23
CA SER A 220 -10.69 24.56 5.40
C SER A 220 -11.51 23.28 5.22
N LEU A 221 -12.09 23.08 4.03
CA LEU A 221 -12.79 21.86 3.65
C LEU A 221 -11.82 20.68 3.48
N ALA A 222 -10.61 20.92 2.98
CA ALA A 222 -9.59 19.88 2.81
C ALA A 222 -8.89 19.47 4.12
N ARG A 223 -9.04 20.21 5.24
CA ARG A 223 -8.34 19.94 6.53
C ARG A 223 -8.38 18.48 6.99
N PRO A 224 -9.53 17.77 7.00
CA PRO A 224 -9.57 16.37 7.41
C PRO A 224 -8.76 15.46 6.48
N GLY A 225 -8.83 15.73 5.16
CA GLY A 225 -8.03 15.03 4.16
C GLY A 225 -6.53 15.32 4.29
N LEU A 226 -6.17 16.57 4.59
CA LEU A 226 -4.78 16.98 4.84
C LEU A 226 -4.21 16.30 6.08
N ALA A 227 -4.97 16.25 7.18
CA ALA A 227 -4.59 15.53 8.38
C ALA A 227 -4.40 14.04 8.11
N SER A 228 -5.32 13.43 7.35
CA SER A 228 -5.22 12.01 6.96
C SER A 228 -3.98 11.74 6.10
N ALA A 229 -3.68 12.61 5.13
CA ALA A 229 -2.48 12.52 4.32
C ALA A 229 -1.20 12.66 5.17
N ALA A 230 -1.18 13.60 6.12
CA ALA A 230 -0.05 13.78 7.03
C ALA A 230 0.16 12.55 7.93
N LEU A 231 -0.89 11.99 8.51
CA LEU A 231 -0.78 10.80 9.37
C LEU A 231 -0.31 9.56 8.58
N ILE A 232 -0.81 9.37 7.36
CA ILE A 232 -0.38 8.27 6.49
C ILE A 232 1.10 8.44 6.09
N VAL A 233 1.51 9.64 5.65
CA VAL A 233 2.91 9.89 5.29
C VAL A 233 3.83 9.75 6.50
N PHE A 234 3.40 10.19 7.68
CA PHE A 234 4.16 10.00 8.91
C PHE A 234 4.42 8.52 9.20
N ILE A 235 3.40 7.67 9.07
CA ILE A 235 3.56 6.22 9.21
C ILE A 235 4.56 5.69 8.17
N LEU A 236 4.47 6.14 6.90
CA LEU A 236 5.40 5.72 5.85
C LEU A 236 6.85 6.12 6.15
N CYS A 237 7.08 7.37 6.59
CA CYS A 237 8.42 7.85 6.96
C CYS A 237 8.99 7.13 8.19
N MET A 238 8.15 6.87 9.21
CA MET A 238 8.56 6.21 10.45
C MET A 238 8.94 4.73 10.22
N THR A 239 8.32 4.12 9.23
CA THR A 239 8.52 2.70 8.88
C THR A 239 9.50 2.50 7.72
N ASP A 240 10.07 3.58 7.20
CA ASP A 240 11.03 3.52 6.10
C ASP A 240 12.36 2.95 6.58
N PHE A 241 12.78 1.88 5.92
CA PHE A 241 14.08 1.26 6.11
C PHE A 241 15.03 1.62 4.96
N GLY A 242 14.51 1.73 3.74
CA GLY A 242 15.32 1.73 2.52
C GLY A 242 16.12 3.02 2.35
N ASN A 243 15.50 4.19 2.54
CA ASN A 243 16.25 5.44 2.41
C ASN A 243 17.28 5.62 3.54
N PRO A 244 16.91 5.43 4.83
CA PRO A 244 17.86 5.63 5.93
C PRO A 244 19.07 4.72 5.90
N ILE A 245 18.95 3.45 5.49
CA ILE A 245 20.11 2.55 5.43
C ILE A 245 21.13 3.03 4.38
N LEU A 246 20.66 3.58 3.26
CA LEU A 246 21.52 3.95 2.13
C LEU A 246 22.17 5.33 2.30
N ILE A 247 21.39 6.32 2.75
CA ILE A 247 21.81 7.73 2.79
C ILE A 247 21.94 8.29 4.21
N GLY A 248 21.62 7.50 5.23
CA GLY A 248 21.66 7.96 6.63
C GLY A 248 23.06 8.17 7.18
N GLY A 249 24.08 7.51 6.64
CA GLY A 249 25.45 7.61 7.14
C GLY A 249 25.54 7.25 8.64
N ARG A 250 25.86 8.22 9.49
CA ARG A 250 25.90 8.04 10.96
C ARG A 250 24.56 8.33 11.67
N TYR A 251 23.55 8.75 10.92
CA TYR A 251 22.24 9.10 11.44
C TYR A 251 21.33 7.87 11.45
N ASN A 252 21.35 7.14 12.57
CA ASN A 252 20.54 5.93 12.71
C ASN A 252 19.10 6.26 13.12
N VAL A 253 18.18 5.49 12.56
CA VAL A 253 16.75 5.47 12.89
C VAL A 253 16.36 4.08 13.39
N LEU A 254 15.21 3.96 14.04
CA LEU A 254 14.75 2.71 14.65
C LEU A 254 14.68 1.57 13.62
N ALA A 255 14.22 1.85 12.40
CA ALA A 255 14.13 0.83 11.35
C ALA A 255 15.49 0.20 11.00
N THR A 256 16.55 1.02 10.89
CA THR A 256 17.89 0.53 10.57
C THR A 256 18.58 -0.11 11.77
N GLU A 257 18.33 0.41 12.98
CA GLU A 257 18.83 -0.21 14.21
C GLU A 257 18.19 -1.58 14.49
N ILE A 258 16.88 -1.75 14.22
CA ILE A 258 16.21 -3.07 14.31
C ILE A 258 16.91 -4.09 13.42
N TYR A 259 17.23 -3.70 12.18
CA TYR A 259 17.99 -4.54 11.27
C TYR A 259 19.38 -4.89 11.81
N ALA A 260 20.13 -3.89 12.29
CA ALA A 260 21.45 -4.11 12.87
C ALA A 260 21.43 -5.04 14.10
N GLN A 261 20.42 -4.92 14.96
CA GLN A 261 20.26 -5.77 16.14
C GLN A 261 19.91 -7.21 15.75
N VAL A 262 18.94 -7.40 14.86
CA VAL A 262 18.42 -8.73 14.52
C VAL A 262 19.35 -9.48 13.57
N ILE A 263 19.79 -8.84 12.48
CA ILE A 263 20.61 -9.48 11.45
C ILE A 263 22.09 -9.32 11.76
N GLY A 264 22.53 -8.14 12.16
CA GLY A 264 23.94 -7.86 12.44
C GLY A 264 24.45 -8.52 13.72
N MET A 265 23.66 -8.49 14.80
CA MET A 265 24.09 -8.95 16.13
C MET A 265 23.32 -10.17 16.66
N SER A 266 22.35 -10.70 15.91
CA SER A 266 21.46 -11.80 16.36
C SER A 266 20.77 -11.54 17.71
N ASN A 267 20.61 -10.26 18.09
CA ASN A 267 19.96 -9.85 19.32
C ASN A 267 18.46 -9.62 19.09
N PHE A 268 17.71 -10.73 19.09
CA PHE A 268 16.27 -10.71 18.88
C PHE A 268 15.51 -10.00 20.02
N ALA A 269 16.00 -10.02 21.25
CA ALA A 269 15.36 -9.34 22.38
C ALA A 269 15.39 -7.81 22.22
N ALA A 270 16.56 -7.25 21.92
CA ALA A 270 16.68 -5.82 21.63
C ALA A 270 15.91 -5.44 20.37
N GLY A 271 16.02 -6.22 19.29
CA GLY A 271 15.31 -5.97 18.03
C GLY A 271 13.78 -5.97 18.16
N THR A 272 13.21 -6.90 18.94
CA THR A 272 11.76 -6.95 19.19
C THR A 272 11.29 -5.85 20.12
N THR A 273 12.09 -5.46 21.12
CA THR A 273 11.82 -4.30 21.98
C THR A 273 11.75 -3.02 21.14
N MET A 274 12.74 -2.78 20.29
CA MET A 274 12.75 -1.63 19.37
C MET A 274 11.60 -1.67 18.36
N SER A 275 11.22 -2.88 17.90
CA SER A 275 10.06 -3.09 17.05
C SER A 275 8.77 -2.62 17.71
N ILE A 276 8.53 -2.99 18.99
CA ILE A 276 7.38 -2.50 19.75
C ILE A 276 7.43 -0.98 19.94
N VAL A 277 8.60 -0.43 20.28
CA VAL A 277 8.79 1.03 20.43
C VAL A 277 8.46 1.78 19.12
N LEU A 278 8.80 1.20 17.95
CA LEU A 278 8.48 1.78 16.64
C LEU A 278 6.98 1.65 16.31
N ILE A 279 6.32 0.54 16.67
CA ILE A 279 4.88 0.34 16.43
C ILE A 279 4.04 1.40 17.17
N VAL A 280 4.40 1.78 18.40
CA VAL A 280 3.58 2.69 19.22
C VAL A 280 3.22 4.00 18.52
N PRO A 281 4.16 4.83 18.01
CA PRO A 281 3.81 6.05 17.30
C PRO A 281 3.05 5.81 15.99
N CYS A 282 3.34 4.71 15.27
CA CYS A 282 2.58 4.34 14.07
C CYS A 282 1.12 3.98 14.39
N LEU A 283 0.90 3.21 15.46
CA LEU A 283 -0.43 2.83 15.93
C LEU A 283 -1.20 4.05 16.43
N VAL A 284 -0.57 4.95 17.18
CA VAL A 284 -1.18 6.21 17.61
C VAL A 284 -1.61 7.03 16.40
N ALA A 285 -0.73 7.22 15.41
CA ALA A 285 -1.07 7.95 14.18
C ALA A 285 -2.22 7.27 13.41
N TYR A 286 -2.22 5.95 13.32
CA TYR A 286 -3.29 5.17 12.70
C TYR A 286 -4.63 5.32 13.42
N LEU A 287 -4.66 5.20 14.75
CA LEU A 287 -5.86 5.33 15.56
C LEU A 287 -6.42 6.75 15.52
N VAL A 288 -5.56 7.76 15.58
CA VAL A 288 -5.93 9.17 15.40
C VAL A 288 -6.55 9.37 14.02
N ASN A 289 -5.93 8.81 12.97
CA ASN A 289 -6.47 8.87 11.60
C ASN A 289 -7.86 8.21 11.52
N ALA A 290 -8.00 7.00 12.07
CA ALA A 290 -9.26 6.26 12.07
C ALA A 290 -10.38 7.01 12.81
N TYR A 291 -10.07 7.60 13.97
CA TYR A 291 -11.01 8.39 14.74
C TYR A 291 -11.43 9.67 14.01
N TRP A 292 -10.48 10.40 13.44
CA TRP A 292 -10.74 11.68 12.77
C TRP A 292 -11.52 11.50 11.46
N VAL A 293 -11.18 10.49 10.67
CA VAL A 293 -11.85 10.14 9.41
C VAL A 293 -13.24 9.55 9.68
N GLY A 294 -13.39 8.72 10.72
CA GLY A 294 -14.65 8.04 11.04
C GLY A 294 -15.74 8.94 11.66
N THR A 295 -15.36 10.06 12.28
CA THR A 295 -16.31 10.97 12.96
C THR A 295 -16.77 12.13 12.08
N LYS A 296 -16.01 12.48 11.04
CA LYS A 296 -16.37 13.51 10.07
C LYS A 296 -16.84 12.83 8.79
N SER A 297 -18.13 12.52 8.77
CA SER A 297 -18.86 12.16 7.58
C SER A 297 -18.44 13.09 6.43
N TYR A 298 -17.76 12.54 5.41
CA TYR A 298 -17.52 13.15 4.09
C TYR A 298 -18.85 13.35 3.32
N VAL A 299 -19.94 13.59 4.04
CA VAL A 299 -21.30 13.86 3.55
C VAL A 299 -21.33 15.32 3.11
N THR A 300 -20.58 15.60 2.04
CA THR A 300 -20.88 16.61 1.01
C THR A 300 -20.00 16.33 -0.20
N VAL A 301 -19.90 15.06 -0.63
CA VAL A 301 -19.56 14.75 -2.02
C VAL A 301 -20.88 14.36 -2.67
N SER A 302 -21.62 15.38 -3.08
CA SER A 302 -22.85 15.19 -3.86
C SER A 302 -22.49 14.48 -5.17
N ALA A 303 -23.36 13.58 -5.63
CA ALA A 303 -23.29 12.92 -6.94
C ALA A 303 -23.48 13.90 -8.13
N GLY A 304 -23.06 15.15 -7.97
CA GLY A 304 -23.19 16.26 -8.92
C GLY A 304 -22.26 17.44 -8.63
N ALA A 305 -21.18 17.27 -7.85
CA ALA A 305 -20.18 18.32 -7.66
C ALA A 305 -19.62 18.77 -9.02
N ARG A 306 -19.67 20.07 -9.32
CA ARG A 306 -19.11 20.60 -10.57
C ARG A 306 -17.59 20.60 -10.44
N THR A 307 -16.92 19.76 -11.22
CA THR A 307 -15.44 19.68 -11.27
C THR A 307 -14.84 20.52 -12.41
N ALA A 308 -15.56 21.53 -12.91
CA ALA A 308 -15.08 22.34 -14.02
C ALA A 308 -13.83 23.13 -13.62
N VAL A 309 -12.76 22.99 -14.40
CA VAL A 309 -11.48 23.68 -14.17
C VAL A 309 -11.66 25.15 -14.52
N ARG A 310 -11.35 26.04 -13.57
CA ARG A 310 -11.41 27.50 -13.75
C ARG A 310 -10.17 28.03 -14.50
N PRO A 311 -10.31 29.10 -15.30
CA PRO A 311 -9.16 29.88 -15.75
C PRO A 311 -8.46 30.52 -14.54
N THR A 312 -7.19 30.21 -14.35
CA THR A 312 -6.45 30.70 -13.17
C THR A 312 -5.89 32.08 -13.45
N PRO A 313 -5.99 33.04 -12.53
CA PRO A 313 -5.36 34.35 -12.70
C PRO A 313 -3.87 34.21 -13.04
N PRO A 314 -3.33 35.00 -13.99
CA PRO A 314 -1.96 34.84 -14.47
C PRO A 314 -0.91 35.01 -13.37
N ALA A 315 -1.19 35.84 -12.37
CA ALA A 315 -0.33 36.07 -11.20
C ALA A 315 -0.16 34.81 -10.33
N LEU A 316 -1.16 33.93 -10.27
CA LEU A 316 -1.10 32.67 -9.52
C LEU A 316 -0.67 31.50 -10.43
N ARG A 317 -1.04 31.54 -11.71
CA ARG A 317 -0.74 30.50 -12.69
C ARG A 317 0.76 30.33 -12.93
N ARG A 318 1.50 31.43 -13.10
CA ARG A 318 2.97 31.39 -13.36
C ARG A 318 3.76 30.75 -12.23
N PRO A 319 3.66 31.18 -10.95
CA PRO A 319 4.42 30.56 -9.87
C PRO A 319 4.04 29.10 -9.66
N LEU A 320 2.76 28.73 -9.76
CA LEU A 320 2.34 27.33 -9.65
C LEU A 320 2.87 26.47 -10.80
N PHE A 321 2.88 26.99 -12.03
CA PHE A 321 3.47 26.30 -13.16
C PHE A 321 4.99 26.07 -12.97
N VAL A 322 5.73 27.08 -12.51
CA VAL A 322 7.17 26.97 -12.26
C VAL A 322 7.46 25.98 -11.13
N LEU A 323 6.72 26.07 -10.02
CA LEU A 323 6.91 25.17 -8.87
C LEU A 323 6.53 23.73 -9.21
N ALA A 324 5.34 23.51 -9.79
CA ALA A 324 4.86 22.18 -10.10
C ALA A 324 5.63 21.55 -11.27
N GLY A 325 5.92 22.34 -12.32
CA GLY A 325 6.74 21.91 -13.45
C GLY A 325 8.18 21.64 -13.05
N GLY A 326 8.78 22.48 -12.20
CA GLY A 326 10.13 22.30 -11.67
C GLY A 326 10.26 21.05 -10.80
N ALA A 327 9.30 20.82 -9.89
CA ALA A 327 9.26 19.60 -9.08
C ALA A 327 9.08 18.34 -9.95
N ALA A 328 8.18 18.38 -10.93
CA ALA A 328 7.97 17.26 -11.87
C ALA A 328 9.23 16.98 -12.72
N LEU A 329 9.90 18.03 -13.21
CA LEU A 329 11.16 17.91 -13.95
C LEU A 329 12.27 17.35 -13.08
N PHE A 330 12.34 17.76 -11.81
CA PHE A 330 13.33 17.25 -10.87
C PHE A 330 13.10 15.77 -10.55
N ILE A 331 11.85 15.34 -10.40
CA ILE A 331 11.52 13.90 -10.29
C ILE A 331 11.94 13.16 -11.55
N ALA A 332 11.61 13.68 -12.74
CA ALA A 332 12.04 13.09 -14.00
C ALA A 332 13.56 12.94 -14.08
N LEU A 333 14.30 13.95 -13.63
CA LEU A 333 15.76 13.93 -13.55
C LEU A 333 16.26 12.82 -12.62
N ILE A 334 15.74 12.74 -11.39
CA ILE A 334 16.10 11.69 -10.41
C ILE A 334 15.96 10.29 -11.05
N TYR A 335 14.85 10.04 -11.74
CA TYR A 335 14.60 8.75 -12.37
C TYR A 335 15.40 8.52 -13.65
N ALA A 336 15.76 9.58 -14.39
CA ALA A 336 16.62 9.47 -15.57
C ALA A 336 18.07 9.09 -15.19
N LEU A 337 18.52 9.44 -13.99
CA LEU A 337 19.87 9.11 -13.52
C LEU A 337 20.09 7.62 -13.29
N ILE A 338 19.05 6.85 -12.99
CA ILE A 338 19.17 5.40 -12.77
C ILE A 338 19.59 4.67 -14.06
N PRO A 339 18.88 4.81 -15.21
CA PRO A 339 19.35 4.23 -16.47
C PRO A 339 20.66 4.84 -16.95
N LEU A 340 20.89 6.15 -16.75
CA LEU A 340 22.19 6.78 -17.07
C LEU A 340 23.34 6.15 -16.26
N GLY A 341 23.15 5.99 -14.95
CA GLY A 341 24.12 5.36 -14.06
C GLY A 341 24.39 3.90 -14.40
N SER A 342 23.45 3.22 -15.04
CA SER A 342 23.62 1.84 -15.50
C SER A 342 24.53 1.69 -16.72
N VAL A 343 24.72 2.76 -17.50
CA VAL A 343 25.54 2.75 -18.72
C VAL A 343 26.83 3.52 -18.59
N VAL A 344 26.94 4.44 -17.61
CA VAL A 344 28.20 5.14 -17.33
C VAL A 344 29.20 4.17 -16.70
N ARG A 345 30.43 4.11 -17.23
CA ARG A 345 31.47 3.22 -16.68
C ARG A 345 31.72 3.53 -15.21
N LEU A 346 32.26 4.70 -14.88
CA LEU A 346 32.60 5.07 -13.51
C LEU A 346 32.02 6.44 -13.17
N TRP A 347 30.95 6.46 -12.38
CA TRP A 347 30.25 7.69 -12.03
C TRP A 347 31.17 8.73 -11.39
N GLY A 348 31.20 9.94 -11.95
CA GLY A 348 32.03 11.05 -11.48
C GLY A 348 33.50 11.02 -11.93
N SER A 349 33.94 10.02 -12.71
CA SER A 349 35.33 9.93 -13.19
C SER A 349 35.45 9.53 -14.65
N ASP A 350 34.80 8.43 -15.07
CA ASP A 350 34.78 7.95 -16.46
C ASP A 350 33.34 7.92 -16.97
N TRP A 351 32.99 8.95 -17.74
CA TRP A 351 31.66 9.14 -18.33
C TRP A 351 31.44 8.34 -19.62
N SER A 352 32.38 7.48 -20.03
CA SER A 352 32.19 6.65 -21.22
C SER A 352 31.01 5.68 -21.04
N LEU A 353 30.28 5.47 -22.14
CA LEU A 353 29.08 4.62 -22.15
C LEU A 353 29.46 3.16 -22.41
N SER A 354 28.94 2.25 -21.60
CA SER A 354 29.20 0.83 -21.67
C SER A 354 28.12 0.01 -20.96
N LEU A 355 27.74 -1.13 -21.53
CA LEU A 355 26.82 -2.08 -20.89
C LEU A 355 27.51 -3.01 -19.88
N ARG A 356 28.74 -2.70 -19.44
CA ARG A 356 29.53 -3.58 -18.55
C ARG A 356 28.81 -3.97 -17.26
N HIS A 357 27.98 -3.07 -16.73
CA HIS A 357 27.25 -3.30 -15.48
C HIS A 357 26.16 -4.37 -15.62
N TYR A 358 25.70 -4.65 -16.85
CA TYR A 358 24.76 -5.71 -17.18
C TYR A 358 25.41 -7.09 -17.33
N ALA A 359 26.75 -7.17 -17.32
CA ALA A 359 27.44 -8.45 -17.22
C ALA A 359 27.37 -9.04 -15.80
N PHE A 360 26.99 -8.22 -14.81
CA PHE A 360 26.87 -8.60 -13.39
C PHE A 360 28.11 -9.31 -12.82
N ALA A 361 29.30 -9.03 -13.36
CA ALA A 361 30.54 -9.71 -12.99
C ALA A 361 30.93 -9.54 -11.51
N SER A 362 30.49 -8.45 -10.85
CA SER A 362 30.70 -8.23 -9.43
C SER A 362 29.59 -8.79 -8.53
N SER A 363 28.53 -9.38 -9.11
CA SER A 363 27.47 -10.02 -8.36
C SER A 363 27.66 -11.53 -8.37
N ALA A 364 27.84 -12.13 -7.19
CA ALA A 364 27.95 -13.58 -7.05
C ALA A 364 26.73 -14.33 -7.62
N GLU A 365 25.56 -13.69 -7.63
CA GLU A 365 24.29 -14.25 -8.08
C GLU A 365 23.90 -13.82 -9.50
N GLY A 366 24.72 -13.00 -10.16
CA GLY A 366 24.45 -12.47 -11.50
C GLY A 366 23.10 -11.76 -11.58
N ALA A 367 22.30 -12.11 -12.60
CA ALA A 367 20.95 -11.57 -12.79
C ALA A 367 19.84 -12.36 -12.06
N SER A 368 20.18 -13.45 -11.37
CA SER A 368 19.18 -14.32 -10.73
C SER A 368 18.25 -13.62 -9.72
N PRO A 369 18.69 -12.58 -8.96
CA PRO A 369 17.81 -11.89 -8.03
C PRO A 369 16.61 -11.21 -8.70
N ILE A 370 16.75 -10.75 -9.94
CA ILE A 370 15.64 -10.16 -10.71
C ILE A 370 14.57 -11.20 -10.98
N TRP A 371 14.98 -12.40 -11.39
CA TRP A 371 14.05 -13.49 -11.68
C TRP A 371 13.36 -14.00 -10.41
N ASN A 372 14.08 -14.04 -9.29
CA ASN A 372 13.49 -14.37 -7.99
C ASN A 372 12.45 -13.33 -7.55
N SER A 373 12.71 -12.04 -7.77
CA SER A 373 11.71 -10.98 -7.56
C SER A 373 10.49 -11.15 -8.45
N VAL A 374 10.65 -11.48 -9.74
CA VAL A 374 9.52 -11.74 -10.65
C VAL A 374 8.70 -12.94 -10.18
N LYS A 375 9.34 -14.04 -9.78
CA LYS A 375 8.67 -15.23 -9.22
C LYS A 375 7.88 -14.87 -7.96
N LEU A 376 8.51 -14.18 -7.01
CA LEU A 376 7.87 -13.73 -5.77
C LEU A 376 6.67 -12.83 -6.05
N ALA A 377 6.83 -11.84 -6.94
CA ALA A 377 5.81 -10.89 -7.31
C ALA A 377 4.63 -11.56 -8.02
N ALA A 378 4.88 -12.49 -8.94
CA ALA A 378 3.83 -13.24 -9.63
C ALA A 378 3.04 -14.13 -8.67
N LEU A 379 3.73 -14.89 -7.81
CA LEU A 379 3.09 -15.75 -6.80
C LEU A 379 2.25 -14.92 -5.82
N SER A 380 2.81 -13.82 -5.31
CA SER A 380 2.10 -12.90 -4.41
C SER A 380 0.91 -12.24 -5.11
N GLY A 381 1.06 -11.91 -6.40
CA GLY A 381 -0.01 -11.39 -7.26
C GLY A 381 -1.20 -12.34 -7.33
N VAL A 382 -0.96 -13.60 -7.70
CA VAL A 382 -2.04 -14.60 -7.84
C VAL A 382 -2.68 -14.90 -6.49
N ILE A 383 -1.88 -15.27 -5.49
CA ILE A 383 -2.38 -15.72 -4.19
C ILE A 383 -3.04 -14.56 -3.44
N GLY A 384 -2.39 -13.40 -3.41
CA GLY A 384 -2.92 -12.21 -2.77
C GLY A 384 -4.26 -11.78 -3.36
N THR A 385 -4.41 -11.82 -4.68
CA THR A 385 -5.67 -11.48 -5.35
C THR A 385 -6.79 -12.42 -4.96
N VAL A 386 -6.54 -13.74 -4.98
CA VAL A 386 -7.53 -14.75 -4.62
C VAL A 386 -7.98 -14.57 -3.17
N VAL A 387 -7.02 -14.46 -2.23
CA VAL A 387 -7.33 -14.32 -0.80
C VAL A 387 -8.02 -12.97 -0.52
N ALA A 388 -7.58 -11.87 -1.13
CA ALA A 388 -8.17 -10.56 -0.91
C ALA A 388 -9.60 -10.45 -1.46
N LEU A 389 -9.88 -11.00 -2.65
CA LEU A 389 -11.23 -11.02 -3.21
C LEU A 389 -12.16 -11.93 -2.41
N ALA A 390 -11.67 -13.09 -1.94
CA ALA A 390 -12.43 -13.97 -1.08
C ALA A 390 -12.78 -13.28 0.25
N ALA A 391 -11.83 -12.57 0.87
CA ALA A 391 -12.07 -11.78 2.08
C ALA A 391 -13.04 -10.63 1.85
N ALA A 392 -12.88 -9.88 0.76
CA ALA A 392 -13.80 -8.82 0.39
C ALA A 392 -15.23 -9.35 0.18
N TYR A 393 -15.38 -10.49 -0.49
CA TYR A 393 -16.68 -11.13 -0.72
C TYR A 393 -17.33 -11.58 0.59
N VAL A 394 -16.57 -12.21 1.50
CA VAL A 394 -17.07 -12.62 2.80
C VAL A 394 -17.53 -11.42 3.64
N VAL A 395 -16.70 -10.37 3.70
CA VAL A 395 -16.97 -9.17 4.49
C VAL A 395 -18.19 -8.41 3.97
N GLU A 396 -18.28 -8.19 2.66
CA GLU A 396 -19.33 -7.36 2.06
C GLU A 396 -20.64 -8.12 1.87
N ARG A 397 -20.59 -9.35 1.33
CA ARG A 397 -21.79 -10.10 0.91
C ARG A 397 -22.30 -11.07 1.96
N LYS A 398 -21.43 -11.82 2.65
CA LYS A 398 -21.85 -12.88 3.57
C LYS A 398 -22.12 -12.40 4.99
N ARG A 399 -21.43 -11.34 5.43
CA ARG A 399 -21.66 -10.68 6.73
C ARG A 399 -21.71 -11.69 7.91
N PRO A 400 -20.69 -12.56 8.08
CA PRO A 400 -20.70 -13.58 9.11
C PRO A 400 -20.66 -13.00 10.54
N PRO A 401 -21.05 -13.78 11.56
CA PRO A 401 -20.77 -13.41 12.95
C PRO A 401 -19.25 -13.21 13.11
N GLY A 402 -18.85 -12.09 13.70
CA GLY A 402 -17.43 -11.70 13.79
C GLY A 402 -16.86 -10.92 12.59
N ARG A 403 -17.71 -10.48 11.64
CA ARG A 403 -17.31 -9.59 10.52
C ARG A 403 -16.37 -8.46 10.93
N ARG A 404 -16.67 -7.77 12.05
CA ARG A 404 -15.84 -6.66 12.57
C ARG A 404 -14.42 -7.11 12.93
N ALA A 405 -14.25 -8.32 13.43
CA ALA A 405 -12.93 -8.87 13.74
C ALA A 405 -12.15 -9.18 12.45
N ILE A 406 -12.81 -9.75 11.43
CA ILE A 406 -12.20 -9.99 10.11
C ILE A 406 -11.78 -8.67 9.46
N GLU A 407 -12.66 -7.65 9.49
CA GLU A 407 -12.34 -6.30 9.00
C GLU A 407 -11.14 -5.70 9.75
N ALA A 408 -11.16 -5.73 11.08
CA ALA A 408 -10.06 -5.20 11.90
C ALA A 408 -8.74 -5.93 11.65
N LEU A 409 -8.74 -7.27 11.63
CA LEU A 409 -7.55 -8.08 11.34
C LEU A 409 -7.03 -7.87 9.90
N SER A 410 -7.93 -7.66 8.93
CA SER A 410 -7.54 -7.37 7.56
C SER A 410 -6.88 -6.00 7.41
N LEU A 411 -7.19 -5.05 8.29
CA LEU A 411 -6.66 -3.69 8.28
C LEU A 411 -5.44 -3.50 9.19
N LEU A 412 -5.25 -4.37 10.20
CA LEU A 412 -4.15 -4.31 11.15
C LEU A 412 -2.75 -4.20 10.51
N PRO A 413 -2.42 -4.91 9.41
CA PRO A 413 -1.11 -4.78 8.75
C PRO A 413 -0.80 -3.37 8.24
N ALA A 414 -1.81 -2.51 8.04
CA ALA A 414 -1.59 -1.14 7.57
C ALA A 414 -0.86 -0.26 8.61
N ALA A 415 -0.98 -0.62 9.90
CA ALA A 415 -0.28 0.06 10.99
C ALA A 415 1.09 -0.56 11.29
N LEU A 416 1.39 -1.73 10.68
CA LEU A 416 2.60 -2.48 10.99
C LEU A 416 3.76 -2.08 10.06
N PRO A 417 4.91 -1.72 10.66
CA PRO A 417 6.15 -1.50 9.93
C PRO A 417 6.62 -2.77 9.22
N GLY A 418 7.20 -2.62 8.03
CA GLY A 418 7.75 -3.77 7.29
C GLY A 418 8.85 -4.49 8.07
N THR A 419 9.69 -3.76 8.80
CA THR A 419 10.74 -4.33 9.66
C THR A 419 10.16 -5.23 10.76
N VAL A 420 9.08 -4.79 11.41
CA VAL A 420 8.36 -5.55 12.44
C VAL A 420 7.76 -6.83 11.85
N ILE A 421 7.18 -6.75 10.65
CA ILE A 421 6.65 -7.93 9.95
C ILE A 421 7.78 -8.91 9.63
N GLY A 422 8.92 -8.43 9.12
CA GLY A 422 10.09 -9.26 8.86
C GLY A 422 10.57 -9.99 10.11
N VAL A 423 10.82 -9.27 11.21
CA VAL A 423 11.24 -9.84 12.49
C VAL A 423 10.20 -10.83 13.04
N GLY A 424 8.92 -10.45 13.01
CA GLY A 424 7.83 -11.30 13.47
C GLY A 424 7.71 -12.61 12.68
N TYR A 425 7.91 -12.56 11.36
CA TYR A 425 7.85 -13.75 10.51
C TYR A 425 8.99 -14.72 10.80
N ILE A 426 10.23 -14.24 10.98
CA ILE A 426 11.33 -15.11 11.42
C ILE A 426 10.96 -15.77 12.75
N LEU A 427 10.52 -15.00 13.74
CA LEU A 427 10.22 -15.54 15.07
C LEU A 427 9.02 -16.48 15.11
N ALA A 428 8.05 -16.29 14.21
CA ALA A 428 6.83 -17.06 14.12
C ALA A 428 6.97 -18.37 13.36
N PHE A 429 7.79 -18.38 12.31
CA PHE A 429 7.86 -19.48 11.35
C PHE A 429 9.22 -20.16 11.24
N ASN A 430 10.11 -19.92 12.22
CA ASN A 430 11.37 -20.65 12.38
C ASN A 430 11.25 -21.84 13.36
N VAL A 431 10.04 -22.18 13.80
CA VAL A 431 9.77 -23.26 14.77
C VAL A 431 8.55 -24.07 14.28
N PRO A 432 8.51 -25.41 14.47
CA PRO A 432 7.32 -26.22 14.19
C PRO A 432 6.07 -25.68 14.90
N PRO A 433 4.85 -25.93 14.37
CA PRO A 433 4.49 -26.85 13.29
C PRO A 433 4.59 -26.27 11.86
N LEU A 434 4.67 -24.94 11.71
CA LEU A 434 4.73 -24.24 10.42
C LEU A 434 6.12 -23.63 10.21
N LEU A 435 7.07 -24.44 9.74
CA LEU A 435 8.42 -23.99 9.42
C LEU A 435 8.47 -23.48 7.98
N LEU A 436 8.46 -22.16 7.81
CA LEU A 436 8.51 -21.49 6.50
C LEU A 436 9.87 -20.87 6.19
N THR A 437 10.72 -20.67 7.20
CA THR A 437 12.07 -20.13 7.05
C THR A 437 12.86 -20.94 6.02
N GLY A 438 13.56 -20.25 5.11
CA GLY A 438 14.33 -20.90 4.04
C GLY A 438 13.48 -21.34 2.83
N THR A 439 12.20 -20.98 2.77
CA THR A 439 11.32 -21.29 1.63
C THR A 439 10.77 -20.01 0.99
N VAL A 440 10.39 -20.07 -0.30
CA VAL A 440 9.75 -18.93 -0.98
C VAL A 440 8.42 -18.51 -0.30
N TRP A 441 7.78 -19.41 0.44
CA TRP A 441 6.48 -19.19 1.05
C TRP A 441 6.52 -18.17 2.19
N ILE A 442 7.61 -18.05 2.94
CA ILE A 442 7.75 -17.01 3.97
C ILE A 442 7.74 -15.62 3.35
N LEU A 443 8.36 -15.47 2.17
CA LEU A 443 8.38 -14.22 1.40
C LEU A 443 7.01 -13.93 0.78
N VAL A 444 6.39 -14.91 0.12
CA VAL A 444 5.07 -14.74 -0.52
C VAL A 444 4.02 -14.34 0.51
N THR A 445 3.93 -15.07 1.62
CA THR A 445 2.96 -14.76 2.67
C THR A 445 3.25 -13.43 3.34
N SER A 446 4.52 -13.07 3.57
CA SER A 446 4.89 -11.75 4.10
C SER A 446 4.41 -10.61 3.20
N VAL A 447 4.66 -10.69 1.89
CA VAL A 447 4.19 -9.68 0.93
C VAL A 447 2.66 -9.63 0.86
N VAL A 448 2.01 -10.78 0.76
CA VAL A 448 0.55 -10.87 0.64
C VAL A 448 -0.14 -10.26 1.86
N PHE A 449 0.25 -10.66 3.07
CA PHE A 449 -0.43 -10.23 4.29
C PHE A 449 -0.03 -8.82 4.74
N TRP A 450 1.19 -8.36 4.42
CA TRP A 450 1.55 -6.96 4.66
C TRP A 450 0.77 -6.00 3.76
N LYS A 451 0.61 -6.33 2.47
CA LYS A 451 -0.09 -5.49 1.48
C LYS A 451 -1.60 -5.78 1.40
N PHE A 452 -2.10 -6.69 2.23
CA PHE A 452 -3.48 -7.12 2.27
C PHE A 452 -4.53 -6.02 2.47
N PRO A 453 -4.34 -5.02 3.36
CA PRO A 453 -5.38 -4.03 3.65
C PRO A 453 -5.88 -3.28 2.41
N VAL A 454 -4.96 -2.84 1.55
CA VAL A 454 -5.28 -2.08 0.33
C VAL A 454 -6.03 -2.96 -0.67
N ALA A 455 -5.60 -4.21 -0.83
CA ALA A 455 -6.24 -5.16 -1.75
C ALA A 455 -7.68 -5.51 -1.32
N VAL A 456 -7.91 -5.75 -0.03
CA VAL A 456 -9.25 -6.05 0.49
C VAL A 456 -10.17 -4.85 0.36
N LEU A 457 -9.71 -3.64 0.67
CA LEU A 457 -10.51 -2.42 0.50
C LEU A 457 -10.88 -2.19 -0.97
N ALA A 458 -9.94 -2.43 -1.90
CA ALA A 458 -10.21 -2.37 -3.33
C ALA A 458 -11.29 -3.38 -3.77
N GLY A 459 -11.22 -4.61 -3.25
CA GLY A 459 -12.23 -5.64 -3.49
C GLY A 459 -13.61 -5.28 -2.91
N ILE A 460 -13.66 -4.77 -1.67
CA ILE A 460 -14.91 -4.35 -1.02
C ILE A 460 -15.57 -3.22 -1.82
N ASN A 461 -14.78 -2.22 -2.23
CA ASN A 461 -15.30 -1.09 -3.01
C ASN A 461 -15.79 -1.52 -4.39
N ALA A 462 -15.15 -2.49 -5.05
CA ALA A 462 -15.63 -3.05 -6.31
C ALA A 462 -16.95 -3.82 -6.14
N LEU A 463 -17.08 -4.61 -5.06
CA LEU A 463 -18.32 -5.33 -4.76
C LEU A 463 -19.50 -4.39 -4.45
N LYS A 464 -19.25 -3.28 -3.75
CA LYS A 464 -20.28 -2.26 -3.46
C LYS A 464 -20.86 -1.61 -4.72
N GLN A 465 -20.12 -1.58 -5.82
CA GLN A 465 -20.61 -1.06 -7.11
C GLN A 465 -21.51 -2.06 -7.84
N ILE A 466 -21.51 -3.34 -7.46
CA ILE A 466 -22.33 -4.38 -8.07
C ILE A 466 -23.60 -4.56 -7.24
N ASP A 467 -24.76 -4.33 -7.86
CA ASP A 467 -26.06 -4.49 -7.22
C ASP A 467 -26.24 -5.94 -6.68
N PRO A 468 -26.57 -6.12 -5.38
CA PRO A 468 -26.86 -7.44 -4.80
C PRO A 468 -27.92 -8.25 -5.55
N ALA A 469 -28.88 -7.60 -6.22
CA ALA A 469 -29.96 -8.25 -6.96
C ALA A 469 -29.45 -9.19 -8.07
N ILE A 470 -28.27 -8.91 -8.63
CA ILE A 470 -27.63 -9.78 -9.63
C ILE A 470 -27.29 -11.15 -9.04
N GLU A 471 -26.81 -11.19 -7.79
CA GLU A 471 -26.51 -12.43 -7.08
C GLU A 471 -27.78 -13.16 -6.62
N GLU A 472 -28.77 -12.41 -6.14
CA GLU A 472 -30.08 -12.94 -5.70
C GLU A 472 -30.85 -13.60 -6.86
N ALA A 473 -30.79 -13.01 -8.06
CA ALA A 473 -31.36 -13.61 -9.27
C ALA A 473 -30.71 -14.96 -9.60
N ALA A 474 -29.37 -15.05 -9.54
CA ALA A 474 -28.65 -16.30 -9.79
C ALA A 474 -29.00 -17.38 -8.76
N VAL A 475 -29.08 -17.02 -7.47
CA VAL A 475 -29.47 -17.94 -6.39
C VAL A 475 -30.92 -18.40 -6.56
N SER A 476 -31.83 -17.51 -6.96
CA SER A 476 -33.24 -17.84 -7.22
C SER A 476 -33.42 -18.82 -8.38
N LEU A 477 -32.54 -18.74 -9.39
CA LEU A 477 -32.46 -19.71 -10.50
C LEU A 477 -31.76 -21.04 -10.11
N GLY A 478 -31.37 -21.21 -8.84
CA GLY A 478 -30.80 -22.44 -8.30
C GLY A 478 -29.27 -22.52 -8.34
N ALA A 479 -28.56 -21.42 -8.61
CA ALA A 479 -27.10 -21.41 -8.48
C ALA A 479 -26.68 -21.38 -7.00
N GLY A 480 -25.73 -22.25 -6.62
CA GLY A 480 -25.08 -22.18 -5.31
C GLY A 480 -24.07 -21.04 -5.22
N SER A 481 -23.68 -20.63 -4.00
CA SER A 481 -22.82 -19.45 -3.76
C SER A 481 -21.50 -19.47 -4.54
N VAL A 482 -20.85 -20.63 -4.65
CA VAL A 482 -19.60 -20.77 -5.41
C VAL A 482 -19.83 -20.55 -6.90
N ARG A 483 -20.94 -21.09 -7.44
CA ARG A 483 -21.29 -20.94 -8.86
C ARG A 483 -21.70 -19.50 -9.17
N THR A 484 -22.47 -18.87 -8.29
CA THR A 484 -22.82 -17.45 -8.37
C THR A 484 -21.56 -16.58 -8.35
N PHE A 485 -20.65 -16.82 -7.41
CA PHE A 485 -19.40 -16.09 -7.36
C PHE A 485 -18.57 -16.30 -8.64
N ALA A 486 -18.26 -17.54 -9.01
CA ALA A 486 -17.35 -17.83 -10.11
C ALA A 486 -17.88 -17.45 -11.50
N ARG A 487 -19.20 -17.55 -11.75
CA ARG A 487 -19.78 -17.31 -13.08
C ARG A 487 -20.52 -15.98 -13.23
N VAL A 488 -20.86 -15.31 -12.13
CA VAL A 488 -21.62 -14.04 -12.17
C VAL A 488 -20.78 -12.90 -11.60
N VAL A 489 -20.31 -13.05 -10.36
CA VAL A 489 -19.58 -11.96 -9.67
C VAL A 489 -18.15 -11.81 -10.19
N MET A 490 -17.40 -12.90 -10.33
CA MET A 490 -15.99 -12.89 -10.73
C MET A 490 -15.78 -12.24 -12.12
N PRO A 491 -16.58 -12.53 -13.16
CA PRO A 491 -16.49 -11.82 -14.44
C PRO A 491 -16.64 -10.30 -14.31
N LEU A 492 -17.57 -9.84 -13.45
CA LEU A 492 -17.78 -8.42 -13.17
C LEU A 492 -16.62 -7.81 -12.37
N LEU A 493 -15.95 -8.61 -11.54
CA LEU A 493 -14.78 -8.19 -10.76
C LEU A 493 -13.46 -8.29 -11.51
N THR A 494 -13.40 -8.79 -12.75
CA THR A 494 -12.14 -9.03 -13.50
C THR A 494 -11.21 -7.81 -13.53
N GLY A 495 -11.75 -6.61 -13.79
CA GLY A 495 -10.96 -5.37 -13.78
C GLY A 495 -10.37 -5.03 -12.41
N SER A 496 -11.13 -5.27 -11.34
CA SER A 496 -10.66 -5.09 -9.96
C SER A 496 -9.64 -6.16 -9.56
N ALA A 497 -9.92 -7.43 -9.89
CA ALA A 497 -9.02 -8.56 -9.65
C ALA A 497 -7.64 -8.31 -10.28
N PHE A 498 -7.62 -7.84 -11.53
CA PHE A 498 -6.37 -7.56 -12.23
C PHE A 498 -5.64 -6.32 -11.68
N SER A 499 -6.38 -5.30 -11.22
CA SER A 499 -5.81 -4.16 -10.49
C SER A 499 -5.16 -4.59 -9.16
N ILE A 500 -5.80 -5.49 -8.42
CA ILE A 500 -5.27 -6.08 -7.18
C ILE A 500 -4.02 -6.94 -7.48
N PHE A 501 -4.06 -7.73 -8.56
CA PHE A 501 -2.92 -8.53 -9.01
C PHE A 501 -1.70 -7.64 -9.28
N VAL A 502 -1.87 -6.58 -10.08
CA VAL A 502 -0.77 -5.66 -10.38
C VAL A 502 -0.31 -4.92 -9.13
N TYR A 503 -1.21 -4.54 -8.23
CA TYR A 503 -0.81 -3.95 -6.95
C TYR A 503 0.13 -4.86 -6.16
N PHE A 504 -0.21 -6.14 -6.00
CA PHE A 504 0.67 -7.12 -5.35
C PHE A 504 1.95 -7.39 -6.14
N PHE A 505 1.87 -7.47 -7.47
CA PHE A 505 3.02 -7.70 -8.34
C PHE A 505 4.03 -6.54 -8.22
N VAL A 506 3.58 -5.30 -8.38
CA VAL A 506 4.43 -4.10 -8.25
C VAL A 506 5.04 -4.04 -6.86
N ASN A 507 4.24 -4.20 -5.80
CA ASN A 507 4.77 -4.18 -4.43
C ASN A 507 5.75 -5.34 -4.18
N GLY A 508 5.51 -6.54 -4.73
CA GLY A 508 6.41 -7.68 -4.62
C GLY A 508 7.74 -7.46 -5.33
N MET A 509 7.75 -6.74 -6.45
CA MET A 509 8.98 -6.39 -7.19
C MET A 509 9.85 -5.37 -6.44
N VAL A 510 9.24 -4.40 -5.77
CA VAL A 510 9.94 -3.22 -5.22
C VAL A 510 10.14 -3.25 -3.71
N THR A 511 9.56 -4.23 -3.00
CA THR A 511 9.62 -4.31 -1.54
C THR A 511 11.00 -4.71 -1.02
N VAL A 512 11.38 -4.16 0.14
CA VAL A 512 12.69 -4.40 0.80
C VAL A 512 12.52 -4.60 2.29
N SER A 513 11.74 -3.73 2.96
CA SER A 513 11.74 -3.60 4.42
C SER A 513 11.42 -4.88 5.19
N ALA A 514 10.43 -5.67 4.76
CA ALA A 514 10.11 -6.94 5.41
C ALA A 514 10.97 -8.09 4.88
N VAL A 515 11.23 -8.09 3.56
CA VAL A 515 11.88 -9.21 2.87
C VAL A 515 13.37 -9.31 3.17
N ILE A 516 14.05 -8.21 3.50
CA ILE A 516 15.48 -8.21 3.87
C ILE A 516 15.78 -9.10 5.08
N PHE A 517 14.80 -9.29 5.97
CA PHE A 517 14.89 -10.20 7.12
C PHE A 517 14.67 -11.67 6.72
N LEU A 518 14.00 -11.92 5.59
CA LEU A 518 13.42 -13.20 5.23
C LEU A 518 14.13 -13.90 4.07
N ILE A 519 15.02 -13.20 3.37
CA ILE A 519 15.87 -13.80 2.33
C ILE A 519 16.80 -14.86 2.93
N TYR A 520 17.19 -15.82 2.11
CA TYR A 520 18.01 -16.95 2.50
C TYR A 520 18.99 -17.33 1.38
N PRO A 521 20.05 -18.11 1.67
CA PRO A 521 21.05 -18.47 0.68
C PRO A 521 20.44 -19.09 -0.58
N GLY A 522 20.79 -18.55 -1.75
CA GLY A 522 20.29 -19.02 -3.05
C GLY A 522 18.95 -18.42 -3.49
N PHE A 523 18.29 -17.60 -2.66
CA PHE A 523 17.08 -16.87 -3.04
C PHE A 523 17.13 -15.42 -2.57
N ASN A 524 17.98 -14.62 -3.24
CA ASN A 524 18.00 -13.17 -3.06
C ASN A 524 17.02 -12.48 -4.00
N LEU A 525 16.59 -11.28 -3.62
CA LEU A 525 15.63 -10.47 -4.36
C LEU A 525 16.35 -9.31 -5.04
N GLY A 526 15.90 -8.90 -6.22
CA GLY A 526 16.50 -7.80 -6.98
C GLY A 526 16.58 -6.50 -6.19
N SER A 527 15.55 -6.18 -5.40
CA SER A 527 15.53 -5.00 -4.52
C SER A 527 16.61 -5.04 -3.43
N VAL A 528 16.86 -6.21 -2.83
CA VAL A 528 17.94 -6.42 -1.85
C VAL A 528 19.31 -6.44 -2.53
N ALA A 529 19.41 -7.08 -3.70
CA ALA A 529 20.64 -7.11 -4.48
C ALA A 529 21.09 -5.71 -4.88
N ILE A 530 20.17 -4.79 -5.24
CA ILE A 530 20.53 -3.40 -5.50
C ILE A 530 21.17 -2.76 -4.26
N LEU A 531 20.55 -2.92 -3.08
CA LEU A 531 21.10 -2.39 -1.82
C LEU A 531 22.51 -2.93 -1.57
N ASN A 532 22.70 -4.25 -1.65
CA ASN A 532 23.99 -4.90 -1.44
C ASN A 532 25.06 -4.38 -2.43
N GLN A 533 24.71 -4.16 -3.70
CA GLN A 533 25.66 -3.63 -4.69
C GLN A 533 26.07 -2.19 -4.37
N VAL A 534 25.19 -1.36 -3.83
CA VAL A 534 25.58 0.00 -3.39
C VAL A 534 26.49 -0.07 -2.18
N GLU A 535 26.15 -0.88 -1.17
CA GLU A 535 26.97 -1.06 0.03
C GLU A 535 28.37 -1.62 -0.28
N ASN A 536 28.47 -2.50 -1.28
CA ASN A 536 29.73 -3.06 -1.77
C ASN A 536 30.52 -2.11 -2.70
N GLY A 537 30.07 -0.87 -2.91
CA GLY A 537 30.79 0.11 -3.73
C GLY A 537 30.63 -0.06 -5.24
N TYR A 538 29.60 -0.78 -5.70
CA TYR A 538 29.26 -0.98 -7.12
C TYR A 538 27.94 -0.30 -7.53
N PRO A 539 27.82 1.04 -7.41
CA PRO A 539 26.58 1.75 -7.70
C PRO A 539 26.14 1.65 -9.18
N GLY A 540 27.06 1.42 -10.12
CA GLY A 540 26.71 1.20 -11.53
C GLY A 540 25.93 -0.10 -11.76
N VAL A 541 26.30 -1.18 -11.06
CA VAL A 541 25.56 -2.46 -11.10
C VAL A 541 24.22 -2.33 -10.39
N ALA A 542 24.18 -1.60 -9.26
CA ALA A 542 22.93 -1.24 -8.60
C ALA A 542 21.97 -0.48 -9.53
N CYS A 543 22.49 0.46 -10.32
CA CYS A 543 21.71 1.19 -11.34
C CYS A 543 21.21 0.28 -12.46
N ALA A 544 22.01 -0.69 -12.92
CA ALA A 544 21.58 -1.67 -13.92
C ALA A 544 20.43 -2.57 -13.41
N LEU A 545 20.56 -3.12 -12.20
CA LEU A 545 19.49 -3.86 -11.54
C LEU A 545 18.24 -2.99 -11.34
N GLY A 546 18.40 -1.75 -10.87
CA GLY A 546 17.31 -0.79 -10.70
C GLY A 546 16.59 -0.47 -12.01
N THR A 547 17.34 -0.29 -13.09
CA THR A 547 16.79 -0.04 -14.44
C THR A 547 15.95 -1.22 -14.93
N LEU A 548 16.42 -2.44 -14.72
CA LEU A 548 15.67 -3.65 -15.10
C LEU A 548 14.39 -3.80 -14.29
N ILE A 549 14.41 -3.57 -12.97
CA ILE A 549 13.20 -3.60 -12.14
C ILE A 549 12.22 -2.52 -12.60
N LEU A 550 12.67 -1.28 -12.83
CA LEU A 550 11.82 -0.20 -13.33
C LEU A 550 11.20 -0.55 -14.68
N ALA A 551 11.98 -1.11 -15.62
CA ALA A 551 11.48 -1.52 -16.93
C ALA A 551 10.40 -2.61 -16.83
N ILE A 552 10.61 -3.63 -15.99
CA ILE A 552 9.64 -4.71 -15.75
C ILE A 552 8.35 -4.15 -15.12
N VAL A 553 8.48 -3.30 -14.11
CA VAL A 553 7.32 -2.72 -13.42
C VAL A 553 6.54 -1.79 -14.35
N ILE A 554 7.21 -0.87 -15.05
CA ILE A 554 6.58 0.02 -16.04
C ILE A 554 5.89 -0.82 -17.12
N GLY A 555 6.56 -1.85 -17.65
CA GLY A 555 5.99 -2.78 -18.62
C GLY A 555 4.72 -3.46 -18.11
N SER A 556 4.70 -3.92 -16.85
CA SER A 556 3.52 -4.53 -16.24
C SER A 556 2.34 -3.56 -16.07
N VAL A 557 2.62 -2.30 -15.72
CA VAL A 557 1.59 -1.25 -15.58
C VAL A 557 1.04 -0.83 -16.95
N LEU A 558 1.89 -0.70 -17.96
CA LEU A 558 1.48 -0.40 -19.33
C LEU A 558 0.64 -1.52 -19.95
N LEU A 559 1.04 -2.78 -19.72
CA LEU A 559 0.25 -3.94 -20.08
C LEU A 559 -1.14 -3.88 -19.43
N LEU A 560 -1.21 -3.45 -18.17
CA LEU A 560 -2.49 -3.31 -17.49
C LEU A 560 -3.38 -2.23 -18.08
N ARG A 561 -2.79 -1.09 -18.43
CA ARG A 561 -3.51 -0.03 -19.12
C ARG A 561 -4.08 -0.49 -20.47
N ALA A 562 -3.33 -1.32 -21.20
CA ALA A 562 -3.77 -1.86 -22.49
C ALA A 562 -4.92 -2.87 -22.34
N LEU A 563 -4.89 -3.73 -21.31
CA LEU A 563 -5.88 -4.80 -21.11
C LEU A 563 -7.21 -4.33 -20.50
N VAL A 564 -7.17 -3.38 -19.56
CA VAL A 564 -8.36 -2.97 -18.77
C VAL A 564 -9.08 -1.76 -19.39
N GLY A 565 -8.47 -1.11 -20.39
CA GLY A 565 -8.91 0.17 -20.94
C GLY A 565 -8.49 1.32 -20.01
N GLY A 566 -7.88 2.37 -20.59
CA GLY A 566 -7.27 3.47 -19.84
C GLY A 566 -8.19 4.14 -18.81
N ASP A 567 -9.50 4.14 -19.06
CA ASP A 567 -10.52 4.80 -18.23
C ASP A 567 -10.96 3.99 -16.99
N ARG A 568 -10.42 2.78 -16.78
CA ARG A 568 -10.79 1.91 -15.64
C ARG A 568 -9.66 1.71 -14.63
N VAL A 569 -8.45 2.19 -14.91
CA VAL A 569 -7.29 2.07 -14.00
C VAL A 569 -7.26 3.25 -13.04
N ALA A 570 -7.81 3.08 -11.83
CA ALA A 570 -7.91 4.15 -10.83
C ALA A 570 -6.55 4.78 -10.47
N VAL A 571 -5.46 4.01 -10.53
CA VAL A 571 -4.08 4.45 -10.24
C VAL A 571 -3.55 5.45 -11.28
N LEU A 572 -4.15 5.48 -12.49
CA LEU A 572 -3.71 6.31 -13.62
C LEU A 572 -4.81 7.23 -14.17
N LYS A 573 -5.88 7.47 -13.41
CA LYS A 573 -7.00 8.35 -13.80
C LYS A 573 -6.68 9.85 -13.76
N LEU A 574 -5.41 10.26 -13.61
CA LEU A 574 -4.98 11.66 -13.47
C LEU A 574 -3.94 12.07 -14.52
#